data_AF-A0A516H173-F1
#
_entry.id   AF-A0A516H173-F1
#
_cell.length_a   1.000
_cell.length_b   1.000
_cell.length_c   1.000
_cell.angle_alpha   90.00
_cell.angle_beta   90.00
_cell.angle_gamma   90.00
#
_symmetry.space_group_name_H-M   'P 1'
#
loop_
_entity.id
_entity.type
_entity.pdbx_description
1 polymer ?
#
loop_
_entity_poly.entity_id
_entity_poly.type
_entity_poly.pdbx_seq_one_letter_code
_entity_poly.pdbx_strand_id
1 'polypeptide(L)'
;MRKAKIDQPEIVKIQRLTRPSVFSRYVCWSPLDWKLFATALEEAFPDALYNRHLTIAEEIGAEQPELHLVRSLWDPDLIYPIEMHFDPATKLTIHKGVRWSVSIEGQSWPQIGLGKGAEPTPADDKGPERFKEGLIEIHTAPHHKGHARFARQIYRLLARFTTNERQILVRYPHYEVVPEPPGPPSFGLWIGHDALRWAREDPKRLLAYDWAPMSTRSPDNLGCGYRPRNL
;
A
#
# COMPACT_ATOMS: atom_id res chain seq x y z
N MET A 1 -23.90 4.85 4.82
CA MET A 1 -22.66 5.40 5.42
C MET A 1 -22.56 6.88 5.08
N ARG A 2 -22.23 7.77 6.05
CA ARG A 2 -21.96 9.19 5.74
C ARG A 2 -20.65 9.29 4.97
N LYS A 3 -20.65 9.95 3.79
CA LYS A 3 -19.42 10.27 3.04
C LYS A 3 -18.45 10.98 3.98
N ALA A 4 -17.22 10.48 4.09
CA ALA A 4 -16.18 11.22 4.81
C ALA A 4 -15.94 12.51 4.04
N LYS A 5 -16.21 13.67 4.65
CA LYS A 5 -15.80 14.93 4.05
C LYS A 5 -14.29 15.06 4.27
N ILE A 6 -13.52 14.69 3.26
CA ILE A 6 -12.09 14.95 3.20
C ILE A 6 -11.91 16.28 2.47
N ASP A 7 -11.04 17.15 2.99
CA ASP A 7 -10.81 18.44 2.36
C ASP A 7 -9.94 18.22 1.11
N GLN A 8 -10.26 18.94 0.03
CA GLN A 8 -9.39 18.93 -1.14
C GLN A 8 -8.03 19.52 -0.76
N PRO A 9 -6.91 18.87 -1.13
CA PRO A 9 -5.60 19.39 -0.79
C PRO A 9 -5.33 20.67 -1.60
N GLU A 10 -4.53 21.56 -1.00
CA GLU A 10 -3.87 22.61 -1.76
C GLU A 10 -2.87 21.96 -2.73
N ILE A 11 -2.91 22.33 -4.00
CA ILE A 11 -2.05 21.76 -5.03
C ILE A 11 -0.81 22.63 -5.18
N VAL A 12 0.38 22.04 -5.02
CA VAL A 12 1.66 22.76 -5.12
C VAL A 12 2.55 22.08 -6.14
N LYS A 13 2.97 22.80 -7.18
CA LYS A 13 3.91 22.27 -8.18
C LYS A 13 5.24 21.85 -7.55
N ILE A 14 5.79 20.72 -8.00
CA ILE A 14 7.09 20.25 -7.52
C ILE A 14 8.19 21.21 -7.98
N GLN A 15 9.03 21.64 -7.04
CA GLN A 15 10.26 22.38 -7.33
C GLN A 15 11.42 21.39 -7.50
N ARG A 16 12.22 21.56 -8.56
CA ARG A 16 13.43 20.75 -8.79
C ARG A 16 14.32 20.77 -7.54
N LEU A 17 14.87 19.61 -7.17
CA LEU A 17 15.76 19.39 -6.01
C LEU A 17 15.13 19.45 -4.62
N THR A 18 13.80 19.63 -4.51
CA THR A 18 13.13 19.64 -3.21
C THR A 18 12.75 18.23 -2.78
N ARG A 19 13.26 17.76 -1.63
CA ARG A 19 12.86 16.47 -1.06
C ARG A 19 11.45 16.56 -0.46
N PRO A 20 10.52 15.63 -0.79
CA PRO A 20 9.20 15.61 -0.19
C PRO A 20 9.26 15.23 1.29
N SER A 21 8.24 15.66 2.04
CA SER A 21 7.88 15.00 3.29
C SER A 21 7.03 13.77 2.96
N VAL A 22 7.47 12.59 3.41
CA VAL A 22 6.82 11.31 3.13
C VAL A 22 6.16 10.79 4.40
N PHE A 23 4.87 10.47 4.31
CA PHE A 23 4.15 9.76 5.36
C PHE A 23 3.81 8.35 4.86
N SER A 24 4.39 7.33 5.47
CA SER A 24 4.22 5.95 5.03
C SER A 24 3.54 5.05 6.07
N ARG A 25 2.82 4.02 5.60
CA ARG A 25 2.26 2.94 6.41
C ARG A 25 2.43 1.61 5.72
N TYR A 26 3.04 0.66 6.41
CA TYR A 26 3.06 -0.73 5.99
C TYR A 26 1.69 -1.35 6.21
N VAL A 27 1.23 -2.12 5.24
CA VAL A 27 -0.08 -2.75 5.23
C VAL A 27 0.02 -4.23 4.87
N CYS A 28 -0.91 -5.04 5.37
CA CYS A 28 -1.05 -6.45 5.00
C CYS A 28 -2.52 -6.72 4.67
N TRP A 29 -2.84 -6.66 3.37
CA TRP A 29 -4.20 -6.46 2.86
C TRP A 29 -4.54 -7.49 1.80
N SER A 30 -5.80 -7.94 1.79
CA SER A 30 -6.31 -8.76 0.71
C SER A 30 -6.60 -7.93 -0.55
N PRO A 31 -6.75 -8.55 -1.73
CA PRO A 31 -7.21 -7.85 -2.93
C PRO A 31 -8.53 -7.08 -2.71
N LEU A 32 -9.43 -7.60 -1.87
CA LEU A 32 -10.67 -6.93 -1.52
C LEU A 32 -10.44 -5.69 -0.64
N ASP A 33 -9.55 -5.75 0.35
CA ASP A 33 -9.20 -4.59 1.17
C ASP A 33 -8.65 -3.45 0.29
N TRP A 34 -7.74 -3.77 -0.64
CA TRP A 34 -7.21 -2.81 -1.61
C TRP A 34 -8.30 -2.19 -2.46
N LYS A 35 -9.21 -3.02 -3.01
CA LYS A 35 -10.33 -2.55 -3.83
C LYS A 35 -11.24 -1.61 -3.05
N LEU A 36 -11.63 -1.98 -1.83
CA LEU A 36 -12.54 -1.17 -1.00
C LEU A 36 -11.92 0.18 -0.64
N PHE A 37 -10.63 0.20 -0.30
CA PHE A 37 -9.93 1.45 -0.01
C PHE A 37 -9.74 2.32 -1.26
N ALA A 38 -9.37 1.72 -2.40
CA ALA A 38 -9.26 2.42 -3.68
C ALA A 38 -10.58 3.10 -4.07
N THR A 39 -11.70 2.37 -4.01
CA THR A 39 -13.03 2.95 -4.28
C THR A 39 -13.35 4.09 -3.32
N ALA A 40 -13.01 3.96 -2.03
CA ALA A 40 -13.26 5.04 -1.07
C ALA A 40 -12.41 6.30 -1.33
N LEU A 41 -11.20 6.14 -1.88
CA LEU A 41 -10.38 7.26 -2.35
C LEU A 41 -10.97 7.90 -3.60
N GLU A 42 -11.39 7.12 -4.59
CA GLU A 42 -12.05 7.63 -5.80
C GLU A 42 -13.31 8.45 -5.47
N GLU A 43 -14.13 7.96 -4.54
CA GLU A 43 -15.32 8.66 -4.08
C GLU A 43 -15.01 9.96 -3.32
N ALA A 44 -13.88 10.00 -2.60
CA ALA A 44 -13.45 11.18 -1.87
C ALA A 44 -12.80 12.24 -2.78
N PHE A 45 -12.22 11.81 -3.92
CA PHE A 45 -11.45 12.64 -4.82
C PHE A 45 -11.81 12.38 -6.30
N PRO A 46 -13.01 12.79 -6.73
CA PRO A 46 -13.50 12.51 -8.08
C PRO A 46 -12.69 13.21 -9.19
N ASP A 47 -11.97 14.28 -8.85
CA ASP A 47 -11.14 15.05 -9.78
C ASP A 47 -9.67 14.61 -9.76
N ALA A 48 -9.31 13.69 -8.87
CA ALA A 48 -7.97 13.12 -8.87
C ALA A 48 -7.76 12.22 -10.09
N LEU A 49 -6.51 12.18 -10.51
CA LEU A 49 -6.01 11.49 -11.67
C LEU A 49 -5.03 10.41 -11.24
N TYR A 50 -5.02 9.28 -11.94
CA TYR A 50 -4.22 8.11 -11.57
C TYR A 50 -3.38 7.62 -12.74
N ASN A 51 -2.19 7.10 -12.46
CA ASN A 51 -1.36 6.48 -13.49
C ASN A 51 -2.10 5.27 -14.10
N ARG A 52 -2.32 5.29 -15.42
CA ARG A 52 -2.90 4.16 -16.16
C ARG A 52 -1.81 3.16 -16.53
N HIS A 53 -2.19 1.90 -16.69
CA HIS A 53 -1.36 0.87 -17.30
C HIS A 53 -1.61 0.74 -18.81
N LEU A 54 -0.61 0.25 -19.54
CA LEU A 54 -0.77 -0.26 -20.90
C LEU A 54 -1.06 -1.75 -20.78
N THR A 55 -1.92 -2.23 -21.65
CA THR A 55 -2.05 -3.66 -21.93
C THR A 55 -0.78 -4.18 -22.61
N ILE A 56 -0.53 -5.48 -22.53
CA ILE A 56 0.60 -6.14 -23.22
C ILE A 56 0.58 -5.82 -24.73
N ALA A 57 -0.60 -5.74 -25.33
CA ALA A 57 -0.76 -5.38 -26.75
C ALA A 57 -0.29 -3.95 -27.05
N GLU A 58 -0.57 -3.00 -26.17
CA GLU A 58 -0.13 -1.60 -26.31
C GLU A 58 1.38 -1.44 -26.04
N GLU A 59 1.98 -2.29 -25.21
CA GLU A 59 3.43 -2.33 -25.01
C GLU A 59 4.18 -2.88 -26.24
N ILE A 60 3.57 -3.83 -26.96
CA ILE A 60 4.13 -4.45 -28.17
C ILE A 60 3.92 -3.55 -29.42
N GLY A 61 2.92 -2.68 -29.41
CA GLY A 61 2.62 -1.73 -30.50
C GLY A 61 3.67 -0.61 -30.62
N ALA A 62 4.21 -0.41 -31.83
CA ALA A 62 5.39 0.42 -32.08
C ALA A 62 5.17 1.94 -32.17
N GLU A 63 4.03 2.47 -31.75
CA GLU A 63 3.82 3.92 -31.63
C GLU A 63 3.70 4.30 -30.15
N GLN A 64 4.36 5.38 -29.72
CA GLN A 64 4.21 5.87 -28.35
C GLN A 64 2.75 6.30 -28.14
N PRO A 65 1.94 5.56 -27.36
CA PRO A 65 0.57 5.98 -27.11
C PRO A 65 0.56 7.28 -26.32
N GLU A 66 -0.41 8.15 -26.62
CA GLU A 66 -0.71 9.27 -25.74
C GLU A 66 -1.29 8.69 -24.44
N LEU A 67 -0.53 8.80 -23.36
CA LEU A 67 -0.94 8.26 -22.07
C LEU A 67 -1.78 9.27 -21.32
N HIS A 68 -3.00 8.85 -20.97
CA HIS A 68 -3.88 9.62 -20.12
C HIS A 68 -3.88 9.05 -18.71
N LEU A 69 -3.89 9.95 -17.73
CA LEU A 69 -4.25 9.57 -16.38
C LEU A 69 -5.71 9.13 -16.37
N VAL A 70 -6.00 8.01 -15.73
CA VAL A 70 -7.36 7.46 -15.63
C VAL A 70 -7.97 7.76 -14.28
N ARG A 71 -9.26 7.42 -14.12
CA ARG A 71 -10.04 7.57 -12.89
C ARG A 71 -10.21 6.28 -12.08
N SER A 72 -9.52 5.19 -12.45
CA SER A 72 -9.56 3.92 -11.72
C SER A 72 -8.26 3.69 -10.96
N LEU A 73 -8.35 3.45 -9.65
CA LEU A 73 -7.28 3.12 -8.71
C LEU A 73 -7.08 1.61 -8.52
N TRP A 74 -7.90 0.77 -9.14
CA TRP A 74 -7.79 -0.68 -9.00
C TRP A 74 -7.71 -1.39 -10.36
N ASP A 75 -6.67 -2.20 -10.52
CA ASP A 75 -6.49 -3.12 -11.64
C ASP A 75 -5.64 -4.32 -11.15
N PRO A 76 -6.10 -5.57 -11.36
CA PRO A 76 -5.47 -6.77 -10.82
C PRO A 76 -4.17 -7.17 -11.57
N ASP A 77 -4.01 -6.77 -12.83
CA ASP A 77 -2.90 -7.18 -13.70
C ASP A 77 -1.67 -6.28 -13.55
N LEU A 78 -1.76 -5.28 -12.68
CA LEU A 78 -0.74 -4.30 -12.42
C LEU A 78 0.57 -4.90 -11.88
N ILE A 79 1.71 -4.47 -12.40
CA ILE A 79 3.03 -4.90 -11.90
C ILE A 79 3.62 -3.89 -10.89
N TYR A 80 3.13 -2.65 -10.86
CA TYR A 80 3.74 -1.52 -10.13
C TYR A 80 2.79 -0.90 -9.10
N PRO A 81 3.26 -0.01 -8.22
CA PRO A 81 2.39 0.82 -7.39
C PRO A 81 1.57 1.80 -8.26
N ILE A 82 0.33 2.08 -7.87
CA ILE A 82 -0.48 3.14 -8.50
C ILE A 82 -0.24 4.43 -7.74
N GLU A 83 0.10 5.50 -8.45
CA GLU A 83 0.17 6.85 -7.89
C GLU A 83 -1.07 7.65 -8.26
N MET A 84 -1.57 8.36 -7.27
CA MET A 84 -2.66 9.32 -7.35
C MET A 84 -2.10 10.74 -7.35
N HIS A 85 -2.57 11.51 -8.32
CA HIS A 85 -2.20 12.88 -8.62
C HIS A 85 -3.43 13.78 -8.56
N PHE A 86 -3.28 15.01 -8.07
CA PHE A 86 -4.41 15.93 -7.87
C PHE A 86 -4.46 17.06 -8.92
N ASP A 87 -3.39 17.24 -9.69
CA ASP A 87 -3.31 18.30 -10.71
C ASP A 87 -3.68 17.77 -12.10
N PRO A 88 -4.72 18.31 -12.76
CA PRO A 88 -5.10 17.90 -14.11
C PRO A 88 -4.06 18.18 -15.19
N ALA A 89 -3.08 19.06 -14.91
CA ALA A 89 -1.96 19.31 -15.81
C ALA A 89 -0.85 18.24 -15.73
N THR A 90 -1.01 17.22 -14.88
CA THR A 90 -0.03 16.13 -14.73
C THR A 90 0.07 15.33 -16.02
N LYS A 91 1.28 15.25 -16.60
CA LYS A 91 1.53 14.54 -17.87
C LYS A 91 2.39 13.29 -17.66
N LEU A 92 1.92 12.16 -18.19
CA LEU A 92 2.68 10.91 -18.25
C LEU A 92 3.70 10.94 -19.39
N THR A 93 4.91 10.44 -19.11
CA THR A 93 5.99 10.31 -20.10
C THR A 93 6.48 8.86 -20.19
N ILE A 94 6.59 8.34 -21.40
CA ILE A 94 7.18 7.01 -21.67
C ILE A 94 8.69 7.17 -21.82
N HIS A 95 9.46 6.51 -20.96
CA HIS A 95 10.90 6.35 -21.17
C HIS A 95 11.17 4.99 -21.81
N LYS A 96 11.66 5.02 -23.05
CA LYS A 96 11.97 3.82 -23.84
C LYS A 96 12.94 2.92 -23.06
N GLY A 97 12.49 1.71 -22.70
CA GLY A 97 13.30 0.70 -22.01
C GLY A 97 13.44 0.86 -20.48
N VAL A 98 12.77 1.82 -19.82
CA VAL A 98 13.08 2.16 -18.40
C VAL A 98 11.84 2.31 -17.50
N ARG A 99 10.63 1.93 -17.96
CA ARG A 99 9.33 2.18 -17.30
C ARG A 99 8.79 3.59 -17.52
N TRP A 100 7.59 3.79 -17.00
CA TRP A 100 6.79 5.00 -17.09
C TRP A 100 7.22 5.95 -15.98
N SER A 101 7.21 7.24 -16.26
CA SER A 101 7.36 8.23 -15.20
C SER A 101 6.55 9.48 -15.52
N VAL A 102 6.17 10.21 -14.47
CA VAL A 102 5.70 11.59 -14.63
C VAL A 102 6.94 12.48 -14.62
N SER A 103 7.10 13.34 -15.63
CA SER A 103 8.20 14.30 -15.63
C SER A 103 8.08 15.22 -14.42
N ILE A 104 9.20 15.63 -13.82
CA ILE A 104 9.20 16.50 -12.64
C ILE A 104 8.39 17.80 -12.88
N GLU A 105 8.40 18.31 -14.11
CA GLU A 105 7.65 19.52 -14.50
C GLU A 105 6.13 19.34 -14.53
N GLY A 106 5.66 18.10 -14.70
CA GLY A 106 4.25 17.75 -14.64
C GLY A 106 3.80 17.27 -13.26
N GLN A 107 4.70 17.14 -12.26
CA GLN A 107 4.31 16.65 -10.95
C GLN A 107 3.84 17.79 -10.03
N SER A 108 2.85 17.47 -9.19
CA SER A 108 2.31 18.35 -8.17
C SER A 108 2.10 17.57 -6.86
N TRP A 109 2.29 18.27 -5.74
CA TRP A 109 1.99 17.78 -4.39
C TRP A 109 0.55 18.11 -4.00
N PRO A 110 -0.08 17.31 -3.13
CA PRO A 110 0.41 16.01 -2.64
C PRO A 110 0.32 14.90 -3.70
N GLN A 111 1.00 13.77 -3.47
CA GLN A 111 0.81 12.53 -4.24
C GLN A 111 0.53 11.38 -3.26
N ILE A 112 -0.27 10.40 -3.66
CA ILE A 112 -0.51 9.18 -2.86
C ILE A 112 -0.06 7.97 -3.67
N GLY A 113 0.89 7.20 -3.14
CA GLY A 113 1.29 5.91 -3.68
C GLY A 113 0.55 4.78 -2.97
N LEU A 114 -0.10 3.91 -3.75
CA LEU A 114 -0.74 2.69 -3.27
C LEU A 114 0.07 1.47 -3.72
N GLY A 115 0.41 0.62 -2.75
CA GLY A 115 0.94 -0.71 -3.02
C GLY A 115 -0.05 -1.60 -3.79
N LYS A 116 0.45 -2.76 -4.22
CA LYS A 116 -0.36 -3.73 -4.98
C LYS A 116 -1.12 -4.68 -4.04
N GLY A 117 -2.38 -4.92 -4.38
CA GLY A 117 -3.10 -6.12 -3.92
C GLY A 117 -2.59 -7.35 -4.63
N ALA A 118 -2.00 -8.27 -3.87
CA ALA A 118 -1.60 -9.58 -4.35
C ALA A 118 -2.47 -10.64 -3.68
N GLU A 119 -2.82 -11.67 -4.45
CA GLU A 119 -3.40 -12.88 -3.89
C GLU A 119 -2.50 -13.45 -2.79
N PRO A 120 -3.07 -14.17 -1.80
CA PRO A 120 -2.27 -14.87 -0.82
C PRO A 120 -1.26 -15.77 -1.53
N THR A 121 -0.01 -15.70 -1.11
CA THR A 121 1.00 -16.68 -1.52
C THR A 121 0.63 -18.01 -0.88
N PRO A 122 0.50 -19.11 -1.66
CA PRO A 122 0.20 -20.42 -1.12
C PRO A 122 1.31 -20.89 -0.19
N ALA A 123 0.97 -21.79 0.74
CA ALA A 123 1.96 -22.47 1.55
C ALA A 123 2.88 -23.34 0.66
N ASP A 124 4.18 -23.35 0.97
CA ASP A 124 5.18 -24.17 0.32
C ASP A 124 6.22 -24.67 1.33
N ASP A 125 7.26 -25.38 0.86
CA ASP A 125 8.33 -25.90 1.72
C ASP A 125 9.12 -24.78 2.44
N LYS A 126 8.93 -23.51 2.05
CA LYS A 126 9.67 -22.35 2.58
C LYS A 126 8.83 -21.49 3.52
N GLY A 127 7.51 -21.68 3.58
CA GLY A 127 6.68 -20.88 4.46
C GLY A 127 5.17 -21.13 4.42
N PRO A 128 4.44 -20.46 5.32
CA PRO A 128 3.00 -20.56 5.44
C PRO A 128 2.28 -19.84 4.29
N GLU A 129 1.00 -20.16 4.15
CA GLU A 129 0.09 -19.35 3.33
C GLU A 129 0.00 -17.93 3.93
N ARG A 130 0.21 -16.90 3.11
CA ARG A 130 0.36 -15.52 3.59
C ARG A 130 0.00 -14.43 2.59
N PHE A 131 -0.40 -13.27 3.10
CA PHE A 131 -0.34 -12.04 2.31
C PHE A 131 1.07 -11.43 2.33
N LYS A 132 1.44 -10.78 1.22
CA LYS A 132 2.63 -9.94 1.15
C LYS A 132 2.36 -8.58 1.78
N GLU A 133 3.40 -8.01 2.38
CA GLU A 133 3.34 -6.64 2.85
C GLU A 133 3.28 -5.68 1.66
N GLY A 134 2.45 -4.66 1.81
CA GLY A 134 2.38 -3.50 0.94
C GLY A 134 2.72 -2.23 1.69
N LEU A 135 2.76 -1.13 0.94
CA LEU A 135 3.09 0.18 1.45
C LEU A 135 2.08 1.19 0.91
N ILE A 136 1.62 2.10 1.77
CA ILE A 136 0.89 3.31 1.36
C ILE A 136 1.76 4.51 1.70
N GLU A 137 2.02 5.35 0.72
CA GLU A 137 2.85 6.54 0.87
C GLU A 137 2.07 7.80 0.51
N ILE A 138 2.24 8.86 1.29
CA ILE A 138 1.69 10.19 1.00
C ILE A 138 2.86 11.15 0.92
N HIS A 139 3.15 11.60 -0.28
CA HIS A 139 4.21 12.57 -0.55
C HIS A 139 3.62 13.97 -0.53
N THR A 140 4.28 14.86 0.18
CA THR A 140 3.77 16.21 0.43
C THR A 140 4.88 17.24 0.26
N ALA A 141 4.49 18.47 -0.12
CA ALA A 141 5.41 19.60 -0.08
C ALA A 141 6.02 19.74 1.34
N PRO A 142 7.34 19.93 1.46
CA PRO A 142 8.01 19.96 2.75
C PRO A 142 7.48 21.07 3.63
N HIS A 143 7.29 20.77 4.92
CA HIS A 143 6.81 21.70 5.94
C HIS A 143 5.41 22.32 5.67
N HIS A 144 4.65 21.78 4.72
CA HIS A 144 3.32 22.31 4.38
C HIS A 144 2.25 21.85 5.37
N LYS A 145 1.79 22.76 6.23
CA LYS A 145 0.83 22.44 7.31
C LYS A 145 -0.52 21.92 6.79
N GLY A 146 -0.97 22.41 5.64
CA GLY A 146 -2.18 21.93 4.98
C GLY A 146 -2.07 20.45 4.59
N HIS A 147 -0.93 20.04 4.04
CA HIS A 147 -0.71 18.66 3.62
C HIS A 147 -0.59 17.69 4.78
N ALA A 148 -0.04 18.11 5.92
CA ALA A 148 -0.04 17.28 7.13
C ALA A 148 -1.47 17.04 7.67
N ARG A 149 -2.38 18.02 7.53
CA ARG A 149 -3.81 17.83 7.85
C ARG A 149 -4.47 16.86 6.87
N PHE A 150 -4.21 17.03 5.58
CA PHE A 150 -4.68 16.14 4.53
C PHE A 150 -4.24 14.68 4.77
N ALA A 151 -2.94 14.43 4.99
CA ALA A 151 -2.42 13.10 5.27
C ALA A 151 -3.10 12.43 6.47
N ARG A 152 -3.40 13.20 7.54
CA ARG A 152 -4.19 12.68 8.68
C ARG A 152 -5.62 12.32 8.30
N GLN A 153 -6.27 13.05 7.41
CA GLN A 153 -7.62 12.70 6.92
C GLN A 153 -7.57 11.41 6.09
N ILE A 154 -6.55 11.23 5.26
CA ILE A 154 -6.31 9.96 4.55
C ILE A 154 -6.12 8.81 5.53
N TYR A 155 -5.31 8.97 6.58
CA TYR A 155 -5.15 7.92 7.59
C TYR A 155 -6.42 7.63 8.40
N ARG A 156 -7.30 8.62 8.58
CA ARG A 156 -8.64 8.38 9.15
C ARG A 156 -9.56 7.62 8.21
N LEU A 157 -9.43 7.82 6.90
CA LEU A 157 -10.12 7.00 5.90
C LEU A 157 -9.58 5.57 5.94
N LEU A 158 -8.25 5.44 5.93
CA LEU A 158 -7.51 4.18 6.03
C LEU A 158 -8.00 3.33 7.21
N ALA A 159 -8.10 3.91 8.40
CA ALA A 159 -8.53 3.23 9.63
C ALA A 159 -9.95 2.63 9.59
N ARG A 160 -10.74 2.86 8.54
CA ARG A 160 -12.04 2.20 8.35
C ARG A 160 -11.93 0.81 7.71
N PHE A 161 -10.79 0.53 7.08
CA PHE A 161 -10.54 -0.70 6.32
C PHE A 161 -9.50 -1.58 7.00
N THR A 162 -8.83 -1.07 8.03
CA THR A 162 -7.68 -1.72 8.63
C THR A 162 -7.55 -1.40 10.12
N THR A 163 -6.90 -2.31 10.85
CA THR A 163 -6.49 -2.11 12.23
C THR A 163 -5.03 -2.51 12.44
N ASN A 164 -4.37 -1.84 13.37
CA ASN A 164 -3.06 -2.21 13.90
C ASN A 164 -3.17 -2.77 15.33
N GLU A 165 -4.38 -3.04 15.82
CA GLU A 165 -4.63 -3.51 17.18
C GLU A 165 -4.78 -5.04 17.24
N ARG A 166 -4.52 -5.60 18.44
CA ARG A 166 -4.82 -7.00 18.79
C ARG A 166 -4.17 -8.03 17.85
N GLN A 167 -2.95 -7.76 17.42
CA GLN A 167 -2.14 -8.68 16.64
C GLN A 167 -1.17 -9.40 17.59
N ILE A 168 -0.88 -10.66 17.32
CA ILE A 168 0.15 -11.43 18.03
C ILE A 168 1.19 -11.91 17.03
N LEU A 169 2.46 -11.84 17.41
CA LEU A 169 3.53 -12.46 16.64
C LEU A 169 3.62 -13.94 17.00
N VAL A 170 3.71 -14.82 16.02
CA VAL A 170 3.86 -16.26 16.20
C VAL A 170 5.06 -16.79 15.40
N ARG A 171 5.75 -17.79 15.94
CA ARG A 171 6.87 -18.49 15.28
C ARG A 171 6.35 -19.64 14.43
N TYR A 172 6.74 -19.70 13.15
CA TYR A 172 6.45 -20.82 12.26
C TYR A 172 7.58 -21.88 12.35
N PRO A 173 7.31 -23.20 12.22
CA PRO A 173 6.01 -23.85 11.96
C PRO A 173 5.20 -24.19 13.22
N HIS A 174 5.75 -23.98 14.40
CA HIS A 174 5.15 -24.43 15.66
C HIS A 174 3.99 -23.56 16.16
N TYR A 175 3.80 -22.38 15.57
CA TYR A 175 2.81 -21.36 15.93
C TYR A 175 2.88 -20.91 17.40
N GLU A 176 4.09 -20.89 17.94
CA GLU A 176 4.35 -20.41 19.30
C GLU A 176 4.23 -18.89 19.36
N VAL A 177 3.44 -18.39 20.30
CA VAL A 177 3.32 -16.94 20.53
C VAL A 177 4.66 -16.38 20.99
N VAL A 178 5.14 -15.37 20.28
CA VAL A 178 6.33 -14.62 20.65
C VAL A 178 5.92 -13.51 21.60
N PRO A 179 6.60 -13.34 22.75
CA PRO A 179 6.40 -12.18 23.60
C PRO A 179 6.62 -10.90 22.78
N GLU A 180 5.74 -9.91 22.92
CA GLU A 180 5.98 -8.60 22.32
C GLU A 180 7.32 -8.05 22.85
N PRO A 181 8.26 -7.66 21.99
CA PRO A 181 9.50 -7.06 22.44
C PRO A 181 9.19 -5.76 23.22
N PRO A 182 9.92 -5.45 24.30
CA PRO A 182 9.74 -4.20 25.01
C PRO A 182 10.07 -3.03 24.09
N GLY A 183 9.08 -2.21 23.76
CA GLY A 183 9.22 -1.06 22.87
C GLY A 183 7.92 -0.72 22.14
N PRO A 184 7.90 0.36 21.34
CA PRO A 184 6.81 0.58 20.39
C PRO A 184 6.72 -0.63 19.43
N PRO A 185 5.52 -1.05 19.01
CA PRO A 185 5.33 -2.22 18.17
C PRO A 185 6.28 -2.17 16.97
N SER A 186 7.06 -3.24 16.81
CA SER A 186 8.27 -3.31 15.96
C SER A 186 8.02 -2.86 14.53
N PHE A 187 6.81 -3.06 14.04
CA PHE A 187 6.31 -2.50 12.80
C PHE A 187 4.84 -2.19 13.03
N GLY A 188 4.45 -0.91 12.98
CA GLY A 188 3.05 -0.51 13.03
C GLY A 188 2.32 -0.94 11.76
N LEU A 189 2.18 -2.26 11.56
CA LEU A 189 1.57 -2.90 10.41
C LEU A 189 0.04 -2.80 10.49
N TRP A 190 -0.54 -2.27 9.43
CA TRP A 190 -1.98 -2.07 9.30
C TRP A 190 -2.58 -3.23 8.53
N ILE A 191 -3.30 -4.11 9.21
CA ILE A 191 -3.88 -5.30 8.59
C ILE A 191 -5.30 -4.98 8.15
N GLY A 192 -5.65 -5.37 6.93
CA GLY A 192 -6.98 -5.18 6.36
C GLY A 192 -8.03 -6.05 7.05
N HIS A 193 -9.27 -5.57 7.12
CA HIS A 193 -10.35 -6.30 7.79
C HIS A 193 -10.69 -7.62 7.08
N ASP A 194 -10.62 -7.65 5.75
CA ASP A 194 -10.83 -8.89 4.99
C ASP A 194 -9.63 -9.84 5.12
N ALA A 195 -8.40 -9.33 5.10
CA ALA A 195 -7.22 -10.13 5.41
C ALA A 195 -7.31 -10.79 6.80
N LEU A 196 -7.78 -10.06 7.81
CA LEU A 196 -8.03 -10.61 9.15
C LEU A 196 -9.08 -11.71 9.14
N ARG A 197 -10.17 -11.55 8.38
CA ARG A 197 -11.19 -12.61 8.21
C ARG A 197 -10.55 -13.84 7.58
N TRP A 198 -9.83 -13.70 6.48
CA TRP A 198 -9.14 -14.79 5.78
C TRP A 198 -8.18 -15.58 6.70
N ALA A 199 -7.41 -14.88 7.54
CA ALA A 199 -6.50 -15.52 8.48
C ALA A 199 -7.21 -16.22 9.65
N ARG A 200 -8.45 -15.84 9.97
CA ARG A 200 -9.27 -16.51 11.00
C ARG A 200 -9.92 -17.79 10.50
N GLU A 201 -10.11 -17.92 9.20
CA GLU A 201 -10.77 -19.09 8.59
C GLU A 201 -9.90 -20.35 8.65
N ASP A 202 -8.57 -20.21 8.69
CA ASP A 202 -7.65 -21.33 8.89
C ASP A 202 -6.52 -20.88 9.83
N PRO A 203 -6.33 -21.54 11.00
CA PRO A 203 -5.23 -21.20 11.89
C PRO A 203 -3.88 -21.22 11.15
N LYS A 204 -3.63 -22.13 10.21
CA LYS A 204 -2.32 -22.23 9.52
C LYS A 204 -1.95 -21.02 8.66
N ARG A 205 -2.88 -20.09 8.42
CA ARG A 205 -2.62 -18.86 7.70
C ARG A 205 -1.94 -17.84 8.60
N LEU A 206 -0.91 -17.18 8.08
CA LEU A 206 -0.22 -16.07 8.75
C LEU A 206 -0.38 -14.79 7.95
N LEU A 207 -0.52 -13.68 8.68
CA LEU A 207 -0.51 -12.34 8.12
C LEU A 207 0.90 -11.80 8.25
N ALA A 208 1.51 -11.31 7.16
CA ALA A 208 2.87 -10.77 7.15
C ALA A 208 3.91 -11.71 7.82
N TYR A 209 4.66 -12.43 6.99
CA TYR A 209 5.66 -13.40 7.45
C TYR A 209 7.05 -12.89 7.08
N ASP A 210 7.94 -12.77 8.06
CA ASP A 210 9.33 -12.43 7.83
C ASP A 210 10.24 -13.64 8.06
N TRP A 211 11.20 -13.81 7.17
CA TRP A 211 12.27 -14.80 7.26
C TRP A 211 13.41 -14.21 8.10
N ALA A 212 13.19 -14.12 9.41
CA ALA A 212 14.19 -13.59 10.34
C ALA A 212 14.74 -14.72 11.23
N PRO A 213 16.06 -15.01 11.24
CA PRO A 213 16.64 -15.99 12.14
C PRO A 213 16.60 -15.46 13.58
N MET A 214 15.60 -15.87 14.36
CA MET A 214 15.64 -15.67 15.82
C MET A 214 16.16 -16.93 16.49
N SER A 215 17.48 -17.11 16.52
CA SER A 215 18.11 -18.17 17.29
C SER A 215 19.50 -17.78 17.77
N THR A 216 19.81 -18.05 19.04
CA THR A 216 21.20 -18.22 19.50
C THR A 216 21.57 -19.69 19.72
N ARG A 217 20.68 -20.66 19.44
CA ARG A 217 20.85 -22.05 19.90
C ARG A 217 20.67 -23.19 18.89
N SER A 218 20.32 -22.93 17.62
CA SER A 218 20.50 -23.83 16.45
C SER A 218 19.78 -23.31 15.19
N PRO A 219 20.19 -23.70 13.96
CA PRO A 219 20.29 -22.79 12.82
C PRO A 219 19.22 -22.89 11.72
N ASP A 220 18.20 -23.74 11.81
CA ASP A 220 17.40 -24.02 10.61
C ASP A 220 16.15 -23.12 10.51
N ASN A 221 16.39 -21.88 10.06
CA ASN A 221 15.46 -20.93 9.41
C ASN A 221 14.02 -20.85 9.96
N LEU A 222 13.84 -20.36 11.20
CA LEU A 222 12.51 -20.09 11.76
C LEU A 222 12.07 -18.65 11.48
N GLY A 223 11.02 -18.46 10.66
CA GLY A 223 10.39 -17.16 10.43
C GLY A 223 9.31 -16.82 11.47
N CYS A 224 8.92 -15.54 11.51
CA CYS A 224 7.84 -15.04 12.38
C CYS A 224 6.70 -14.48 11.53
N GLY A 225 5.45 -14.65 11.95
CA GLY A 225 4.31 -14.02 11.29
C GLY A 225 3.22 -13.59 12.26
N TYR A 226 2.29 -12.76 11.81
CA TYR A 226 1.23 -12.24 12.67
C TYR A 226 -0.03 -13.11 12.59
N ARG A 227 -0.72 -13.22 13.72
CA ARG A 227 -2.09 -13.72 13.80
C ARG A 227 -3.00 -12.70 14.51
N PRO A 228 -4.30 -12.67 14.19
CA PRO A 228 -5.26 -11.98 15.03
C PRO A 228 -5.31 -12.66 16.40
N ARG A 229 -5.28 -11.87 17.48
CA ARG A 229 -5.58 -12.36 18.83
C ARG A 229 -7.02 -12.91 18.82
N ASN A 230 -7.21 -14.07 19.46
CA ASN A 230 -8.42 -14.91 19.46
C ASN A 230 -9.77 -14.17 19.48
N LEU A 231 -10.79 -14.88 18.94
CA LEU A 231 -12.24 -14.68 19.10
C LEU A 231 -12.63 -14.20 20.51
#